data_AF-A0AAU2QFX0-F1
#
_entry.id   AF-A0AAU2QFX0-F1
#
_cell.length_a   1.000
_cell.length_b   1.000
_cell.length_c   1.000
_cell.angle_alpha   90.00
_cell.angle_beta   90.00
_cell.angle_gamma   90.00
#
_symmetry.space_group_name_H-M   'P 1'
#
loop_
_entity.id
_entity.type
_entity.pdbx_description
1 polymer ?
#
loop_
_entity_poly.entity_id
_entity_poly.type
_entity_poly.pdbx_seq_one_letter_code
_entity_poly.pdbx_strand_id
1 'polypeptide(L)'
;MTTPAQGSRILEGALYACDNSKFDSDGKGRYWPGTEAWFAWLTRTIDRYGPDRCLWALAPDQPFDAAGTLTESLPWLARIRELGVPAAFAAQDGCDQPGLLPWDSFDVLFLAGSTEWKLGPVAERLAREAKARGKGVHMGRVNSRSRLQIAEWFGCDSADGTYLAYGPDKNLPKLLKWLDKLDGTPSLLGGMHPSSAHYAVSSTAPAHEAPATAHHRVERLPREHRYLRPQGHLFLPYRRLDVRAREPADRAVPRRAPPGAPSALLLRPGRSAALAGRAHPQRGRRVAAHRLGALRRRQPR
;
A
#
# COMPACT_ATOMS: atom_id res chain seq x y z
N MET A 1 4.92 4.39 -2.60
CA MET A 1 6.18 3.74 -2.18
C MET A 1 7.33 4.25 -3.02
N THR A 2 8.52 4.32 -2.41
CA THR A 2 9.81 4.36 -3.08
C THR A 2 10.70 3.27 -2.49
N THR A 3 11.61 2.70 -3.28
CA THR A 3 12.51 1.61 -2.85
C THR A 3 13.92 1.80 -3.42
N PRO A 4 14.97 1.14 -2.87
CA PRO A 4 16.36 1.29 -3.31
C PRO A 4 16.57 1.13 -4.81
N ALA A 5 15.87 0.17 -5.43
CA ALA A 5 16.05 -0.23 -6.82
C ALA A 5 15.09 0.45 -7.82
N GLN A 6 14.03 1.14 -7.35
CA GLN A 6 12.93 1.59 -8.19
C GLN A 6 13.34 2.69 -9.20
N GLY A 7 14.38 3.48 -8.90
CA GLY A 7 14.98 4.53 -9.75
C GLY A 7 14.09 5.74 -10.07
N SER A 8 12.77 5.62 -9.94
CA SER A 8 11.79 6.68 -10.22
C SER A 8 11.79 7.77 -9.15
N ARG A 9 11.56 9.01 -9.55
CA ARG A 9 11.48 10.16 -8.63
C ARG A 9 10.09 10.25 -8.00
N ILE A 10 10.04 10.67 -6.74
CA ILE A 10 8.80 11.11 -6.11
C ILE A 10 8.44 12.49 -6.69
N LEU A 11 7.17 12.67 -7.05
CA LEU A 11 6.66 13.96 -7.57
C LEU A 11 6.70 15.04 -6.50
N GLU A 12 6.73 16.31 -6.91
CA GLU A 12 6.65 17.44 -5.98
C GLU A 12 5.28 17.46 -5.26
N GLY A 13 5.26 17.90 -4.00
CA GLY A 13 4.06 17.88 -3.14
C GLY A 13 3.54 16.49 -2.71
N ALA A 14 3.87 15.41 -3.41
CA ALA A 14 3.37 14.07 -3.11
C ALA A 14 3.90 13.52 -1.77
N LEU A 15 3.03 12.87 -0.99
CA LEU A 15 3.45 12.09 0.18
C LEU A 15 4.11 10.78 -0.28
N TYR A 16 5.07 10.29 0.49
CA TYR A 16 5.80 9.06 0.21
C TYR A 16 6.01 8.20 1.45
N ALA A 17 6.46 6.97 1.23
CA ALA A 17 6.94 6.06 2.25
C ALA A 17 8.02 5.17 1.62
N CYS A 18 8.97 4.73 2.43
CA CYS A 18 10.16 3.99 1.99
C CYS A 18 10.02 2.50 2.32
N ASP A 19 10.02 1.68 1.26
CA ASP A 19 10.10 0.22 1.37
C ASP A 19 11.58 -0.21 1.40
N ASN A 20 11.87 -1.36 2.00
CA ASN A 20 13.22 -1.94 2.03
C ASN A 20 13.48 -2.89 0.82
N SER A 21 12.43 -3.41 0.17
CA SER A 21 12.44 -4.42 -0.89
C SER A 21 13.09 -5.77 -0.53
N LYS A 22 13.02 -6.19 0.73
CA LYS A 22 13.34 -7.55 1.18
C LYS A 22 12.44 -8.61 0.53
N PHE A 23 11.14 -8.34 0.38
CA PHE A 23 10.18 -9.29 -0.19
C PHE A 23 10.57 -9.76 -1.60
N ASP A 24 10.99 -8.85 -2.47
CA ASP A 24 11.38 -9.16 -3.86
C ASP A 24 12.88 -9.50 -4.00
N SER A 25 13.62 -9.65 -2.90
CA SER A 25 15.05 -9.95 -2.90
C SER A 25 15.36 -11.30 -3.56
N ASP A 26 16.19 -11.27 -4.61
CA ASP A 26 16.70 -12.46 -5.31
C ASP A 26 17.99 -13.03 -4.69
N GLY A 27 18.39 -12.51 -3.52
CA GLY A 27 19.66 -12.81 -2.85
C GLY A 27 20.90 -12.25 -3.55
N LYS A 28 20.76 -11.50 -4.65
CA LYS A 28 21.86 -11.02 -5.50
C LYS A 28 22.05 -9.50 -5.45
N GLY A 29 21.53 -8.86 -4.40
CA GLY A 29 21.71 -7.43 -4.15
C GLY A 29 20.84 -6.50 -5.02
N ARG A 30 20.00 -7.02 -5.92
CA ARG A 30 19.27 -6.18 -6.91
C ARG A 30 18.22 -5.27 -6.27
N TYR A 31 17.44 -5.81 -5.36
CA TYR A 31 16.28 -5.14 -4.76
C TYR A 31 16.56 -4.72 -3.31
N TRP A 32 17.03 -5.67 -2.49
CA TRP A 32 17.64 -5.43 -1.20
C TRP A 32 19.17 -5.30 -1.35
N PRO A 33 19.76 -4.11 -1.10
CA PRO A 33 21.19 -3.87 -1.31
C PRO A 33 22.08 -4.20 -0.10
N GLY A 34 21.51 -4.76 0.98
CA GLY A 34 22.17 -4.88 2.28
C GLY A 34 21.93 -3.65 3.19
N THR A 35 22.07 -3.82 4.50
CA THR A 35 21.64 -2.83 5.52
C THR A 35 22.28 -1.45 5.33
N GLU A 36 23.61 -1.38 5.21
CA GLU A 36 24.31 -0.08 5.15
C GLU A 36 23.97 0.69 3.86
N ALA A 37 23.84 -0.03 2.75
CA ALA A 37 23.47 0.56 1.46
C ALA A 37 21.98 0.98 1.42
N TRP A 38 21.10 0.23 2.09
CA TRP A 38 19.69 0.60 2.29
C TRP A 38 19.57 1.83 3.19
N PHE A 39 20.25 1.87 4.35
CA PHE A 39 20.16 3.00 5.27
C PHE A 39 20.74 4.27 4.65
N ALA A 40 21.89 4.18 3.98
CA ALA A 40 22.45 5.29 3.24
C ALA A 40 21.57 5.74 2.05
N TRP A 41 20.76 4.85 1.45
CA TRP A 41 19.71 5.23 0.50
C TRP A 41 18.53 5.94 1.19
N LEU A 42 18.12 5.47 2.36
CA LEU A 42 17.02 6.03 3.13
C LEU A 42 17.31 7.48 3.55
N THR A 43 18.48 7.74 4.18
CA THR A 43 18.93 9.08 4.55
C THR A 43 18.90 10.02 3.35
N ARG A 44 19.61 9.68 2.26
CA ARG A 44 19.63 10.49 1.00
C ARG A 44 18.26 10.68 0.34
N THR A 45 17.27 9.86 0.68
CA THR A 45 15.89 9.98 0.20
C THR A 45 15.10 10.94 1.09
N ILE A 46 15.28 10.89 2.41
CA ILE A 46 14.69 11.83 3.37
C ILE A 46 15.28 13.24 3.17
N ASP A 47 16.61 13.37 3.09
CA ASP A 47 17.32 14.63 2.80
C ASP A 47 16.79 15.33 1.52
N ARG A 48 16.36 14.53 0.53
CA ARG A 48 15.95 15.01 -0.79
C ARG A 48 14.47 15.43 -0.87
N TYR A 49 13.59 14.74 -0.15
CA TYR A 49 12.14 14.91 -0.30
C TYR A 49 11.45 15.49 0.94
N GLY A 50 12.15 15.59 2.07
CA GLY A 50 11.71 16.19 3.33
C GLY A 50 11.01 15.18 4.27
N PRO A 51 11.39 15.10 5.56
CA PRO A 51 10.80 14.16 6.50
C PRO A 51 9.28 14.37 6.67
N ASP A 52 8.80 15.62 6.62
CA ASP A 52 7.38 15.98 6.72
C ASP A 52 6.46 15.32 5.65
N ARG A 53 7.06 14.83 4.56
CA ARG A 53 6.36 14.13 3.47
C ARG A 53 6.52 12.62 3.54
N CYS A 54 7.36 12.11 4.44
CA CYS A 54 7.58 10.70 4.68
C CYS A 54 6.58 10.19 5.72
N LEU A 55 5.64 9.35 5.29
CA LEU A 55 4.64 8.76 6.19
C LEU A 55 5.23 7.67 7.08
N TRP A 56 6.25 6.97 6.60
CA TRP A 56 7.06 6.00 7.34
C TRP A 56 8.21 5.44 6.47
N ALA A 57 9.19 4.82 7.12
CA ALA A 57 10.17 3.95 6.47
C ALA A 57 10.17 2.55 7.12
N LEU A 58 10.21 1.50 6.30
CA LEU A 58 10.18 0.10 6.75
C LEU A 58 11.56 -0.37 7.18
N ALA A 59 11.69 -0.81 8.44
CA ALA A 59 12.91 -1.42 8.96
C ALA A 59 13.23 -2.75 8.23
N PRO A 60 14.49 -3.22 8.23
CA PRO A 60 14.86 -4.48 7.59
C PRO A 60 14.16 -5.69 8.22
N ASP A 61 13.52 -6.52 7.41
CA ASP A 61 12.67 -7.63 7.86
C ASP A 61 13.02 -8.96 7.18
N GLN A 62 12.56 -10.07 7.76
CA GLN A 62 12.68 -11.39 7.18
C GLN A 62 11.29 -11.88 6.73
N PRO A 63 10.99 -11.88 5.41
CA PRO A 63 9.70 -12.30 4.88
C PRO A 63 9.27 -13.68 5.40
N PHE A 64 8.03 -13.74 5.90
CA PHE A 64 7.40 -14.94 6.50
C PHE A 64 8.02 -15.44 7.81
N ASP A 65 8.86 -14.65 8.49
CA ASP A 65 9.47 -14.98 9.78
C ASP A 65 9.42 -13.80 10.76
N ALA A 66 8.51 -13.88 11.74
CA ALA A 66 8.38 -12.89 12.81
C ALA A 66 9.60 -12.81 13.75
N ALA A 67 10.31 -13.91 14.00
CA ALA A 67 11.44 -13.95 14.92
C ALA A 67 12.71 -13.41 14.26
N GLY A 68 12.98 -13.79 13.01
CA GLY A 68 14.00 -13.18 12.17
C GLY A 68 13.73 -11.68 11.96
N THR A 69 12.47 -11.29 11.74
CA THR A 69 12.10 -9.87 11.60
C THR A 69 12.30 -9.07 12.88
N LEU A 70 11.92 -9.58 14.05
CA LEU A 70 12.24 -8.92 15.32
C LEU A 70 13.76 -8.71 15.46
N THR A 71 14.53 -9.75 15.17
CA THR A 71 16.01 -9.74 15.28
C THR A 71 16.64 -8.72 14.33
N GLU A 72 16.18 -8.65 13.08
CA GLU A 72 16.78 -7.77 12.06
C GLU A 72 16.26 -6.33 12.13
N SER A 73 14.99 -6.10 12.44
CA SER A 73 14.41 -4.74 12.48
C SER A 73 14.84 -3.94 13.71
N LEU A 74 14.93 -4.58 14.89
CA LEU A 74 15.05 -3.87 16.17
C LEU A 74 16.22 -2.86 16.25
N PRO A 75 17.43 -3.13 15.72
CA PRO A 75 18.54 -2.15 15.69
C PRO A 75 18.29 -0.91 14.81
N TRP A 76 17.34 -0.96 13.89
CA TRP A 76 17.08 0.10 12.91
C TRP A 76 15.87 0.97 13.24
N LEU A 77 14.94 0.49 14.07
CA LEU A 77 13.74 1.25 14.41
C LEU A 77 14.04 2.62 15.07
N ALA A 78 15.00 2.66 16.00
CA ALA A 78 15.49 3.91 16.58
C ALA A 78 16.19 4.79 15.53
N ARG A 79 17.07 4.20 14.71
CA ARG A 79 17.80 4.88 13.63
C ARG A 79 16.90 5.49 12.55
N ILE A 80 15.70 4.94 12.34
CA ILE A 80 14.70 5.52 11.43
C ILE A 80 14.05 6.76 12.08
N ARG A 81 13.68 6.68 13.37
CA ARG A 81 13.16 7.82 14.14
C ARG A 81 14.17 8.97 14.25
N GLU A 82 15.47 8.65 14.34
CA GLU A 82 16.58 9.63 14.30
C GLU A 82 16.64 10.43 12.98
N LEU A 83 16.10 9.91 11.87
CA LEU A 83 15.95 10.63 10.60
C LEU A 83 14.68 11.51 10.56
N GLY A 84 13.96 11.65 11.67
CA GLY A 84 12.77 12.49 11.80
C GLY A 84 11.50 11.91 11.15
N VAL A 85 11.46 10.60 10.87
CA VAL A 85 10.32 9.94 10.20
C VAL A 85 9.79 8.75 11.00
N PRO A 86 8.50 8.38 10.85
CA PRO A 86 7.94 7.24 11.59
C PRO A 86 8.58 5.90 11.19
N ALA A 87 8.91 5.06 12.18
CA ALA A 87 9.47 3.74 11.94
C ALA A 87 8.35 2.70 11.72
N ALA A 88 8.39 2.00 10.58
CA ALA A 88 7.50 0.88 10.31
C ALA A 88 8.17 -0.47 10.61
N PHE A 89 7.43 -1.35 11.27
CA PHE A 89 7.83 -2.74 11.56
C PHE A 89 6.99 -3.71 10.73
N ALA A 90 7.63 -4.68 10.07
CA ALA A 90 6.94 -5.70 9.29
C ALA A 90 6.36 -6.78 10.20
N ALA A 91 5.04 -6.83 10.33
CA ALA A 91 4.34 -7.96 10.93
C ALA A 91 4.31 -9.12 9.92
N GLN A 92 4.87 -10.26 10.32
CA GLN A 92 5.05 -11.47 9.53
C GLN A 92 4.31 -12.65 10.16
N ASP A 93 4.29 -13.78 9.43
CA ASP A 93 3.84 -15.07 9.93
C ASP A 93 4.54 -15.40 11.27
N GLY A 94 3.74 -15.74 12.29
CA GLY A 94 4.20 -15.96 13.67
C GLY A 94 4.07 -14.76 14.62
N CYS A 95 3.73 -13.53 14.15
CA CYS A 95 3.54 -12.37 15.04
C CYS A 95 2.34 -12.47 16.02
N ASP A 96 1.60 -13.58 16.01
CA ASP A 96 0.66 -13.98 17.08
C ASP A 96 1.35 -14.44 18.37
N GLN A 97 2.63 -14.84 18.31
CA GLN A 97 3.38 -15.31 19.46
C GLN A 97 3.81 -14.16 20.39
N PRO A 98 3.72 -14.32 21.74
CA PRO A 98 4.09 -13.28 22.68
C PRO A 98 5.53 -12.77 22.49
N GLY A 99 5.71 -11.44 22.58
CA GLY A 99 7.02 -10.79 22.50
C GLY A 99 7.53 -10.52 21.07
N LEU A 100 6.96 -11.10 20.01
CA LEU A 100 7.42 -10.88 18.63
C LEU A 100 6.98 -9.54 17.99
N LEU A 101 6.34 -8.66 18.75
CA LEU A 101 5.95 -7.31 18.34
C LEU A 101 6.51 -6.28 19.33
N PRO A 102 7.57 -5.52 18.97
CA PRO A 102 8.21 -4.55 19.85
C PRO A 102 7.42 -3.23 19.82
N TRP A 103 6.21 -3.24 20.38
CA TRP A 103 5.18 -2.20 20.23
C TRP A 103 5.64 -0.76 20.49
N ASP A 104 6.59 -0.54 21.40
CA ASP A 104 7.07 0.80 21.75
C ASP A 104 8.18 1.29 20.79
N SER A 105 8.88 0.35 20.14
CA SER A 105 9.99 0.62 19.22
C SER A 105 9.53 1.10 17.84
N PHE A 106 8.28 0.85 17.42
CA PHE A 106 7.77 1.27 16.10
C PHE A 106 6.54 2.18 16.17
N ASP A 107 6.24 2.85 15.06
CA ASP A 107 5.16 3.83 14.90
C ASP A 107 4.07 3.34 13.93
N VAL A 108 4.44 2.49 12.97
CA VAL A 108 3.54 1.91 11.97
C VAL A 108 3.66 0.38 11.95
N LEU A 109 2.54 -0.33 12.07
CA LEU A 109 2.46 -1.77 11.82
C LEU A 109 2.29 -2.00 10.31
N PHE A 110 3.33 -2.50 9.64
CA PHE A 110 3.24 -2.91 8.24
C PHE A 110 2.83 -4.38 8.18
N LEU A 111 1.64 -4.68 7.66
CA LEU A 111 1.20 -6.05 7.41
C LEU A 111 1.94 -6.59 6.16
N ALA A 112 2.98 -7.40 6.40
CA ALA A 112 3.82 -8.01 5.38
C ALA A 112 3.34 -9.43 5.05
N GLY A 113 3.93 -10.47 5.64
CA GLY A 113 3.40 -11.84 5.74
C GLY A 113 3.06 -12.59 4.45
N SER A 114 2.66 -13.84 4.63
CA SER A 114 2.04 -14.66 3.59
C SER A 114 0.65 -14.11 3.23
N THR A 115 0.11 -14.57 2.08
CA THR A 115 -1.24 -14.17 1.67
C THR A 115 -2.32 -14.73 2.59
N GLU A 116 -2.09 -15.89 3.20
CA GLU A 116 -3.03 -16.52 4.12
C GLU A 116 -3.03 -15.81 5.47
N TRP A 117 -1.84 -15.63 6.08
CA TRP A 117 -1.68 -14.95 7.37
C TRP A 117 -2.19 -13.50 7.32
N LYS A 118 -1.81 -12.74 6.28
CA LYS A 118 -2.16 -11.31 6.17
C LYS A 118 -3.64 -11.04 5.94
N LEU A 119 -4.35 -11.96 5.31
CA LEU A 119 -5.80 -11.83 5.08
C LEU A 119 -6.62 -12.58 6.15
N GLY A 120 -5.95 -13.16 7.15
CA GLY A 120 -6.54 -13.93 8.23
C GLY A 120 -6.76 -13.15 9.54
N PRO A 121 -7.40 -13.78 10.54
CA PRO A 121 -7.80 -13.15 11.80
C PRO A 121 -6.64 -12.79 12.73
N VAL A 122 -5.42 -13.27 12.45
CA VAL A 122 -4.22 -12.81 13.18
C VAL A 122 -3.88 -11.39 12.78
N ALA A 123 -3.70 -11.13 11.48
CA ALA A 123 -3.40 -9.79 10.97
C ALA A 123 -4.53 -8.80 11.28
N GLU A 124 -5.81 -9.23 11.29
CA GLU A 124 -6.93 -8.38 11.73
C GLU A 124 -6.77 -7.93 13.19
N ARG A 125 -6.56 -8.88 14.11
CA ARG A 125 -6.37 -8.60 15.54
C ARG A 125 -5.18 -7.66 15.78
N LEU A 126 -4.07 -7.91 15.09
CA LEU A 126 -2.86 -7.08 15.21
C LEU A 126 -3.06 -5.66 14.66
N ALA A 127 -3.81 -5.51 13.56
CA ALA A 127 -4.19 -4.19 13.07
C ALA A 127 -5.06 -3.43 14.08
N ARG A 128 -6.09 -4.08 14.65
CA ARG A 128 -6.97 -3.47 15.66
C ARG A 128 -6.21 -3.09 16.95
N GLU A 129 -5.30 -3.95 17.41
CA GLU A 129 -4.39 -3.68 18.54
C GLU A 129 -3.45 -2.50 18.24
N ALA A 130 -2.91 -2.41 17.02
CA ALA A 130 -2.08 -1.29 16.58
C ALA A 130 -2.87 0.04 16.60
N LYS A 131 -4.13 0.05 16.12
CA LYS A 131 -4.99 1.24 16.21
C LYS A 131 -5.30 1.61 17.67
N ALA A 132 -5.56 0.64 18.54
CA ALA A 132 -5.78 0.87 19.97
C ALA A 132 -4.53 1.47 20.66
N ARG A 133 -3.32 1.12 20.20
CA ARG A 133 -2.03 1.68 20.63
C ARG A 133 -1.63 2.99 19.93
N GLY A 134 -2.55 3.62 19.19
CA GLY A 134 -2.30 4.88 18.48
C GLY A 134 -1.31 4.78 17.32
N LYS A 135 -1.01 3.57 16.83
CA LYS A 135 -0.09 3.34 15.71
C LYS A 135 -0.77 3.57 14.36
N GLY A 136 0.04 3.87 13.35
CA GLY A 136 -0.38 3.70 11.96
C GLY A 136 -0.45 2.21 11.59
N VAL A 137 -1.28 1.86 10.61
CA VAL A 137 -1.34 0.52 10.03
C VAL A 137 -1.25 0.63 8.52
N HIS A 138 -0.38 -0.20 7.92
CA HIS A 138 -0.19 -0.27 6.48
C HIS A 138 -0.40 -1.71 5.98
N MET A 139 -1.00 -1.90 4.81
CA MET A 139 -1.08 -3.22 4.16
C MET A 139 -0.35 -3.25 2.81
N GLY A 140 0.75 -4.00 2.74
CA GLY A 140 1.50 -4.18 1.49
C GLY A 140 0.86 -5.17 0.51
N ARG A 141 1.21 -5.08 -0.78
CA ARG A 141 0.80 -6.02 -1.86
C ARG A 141 -0.73 -6.15 -2.04
N VAL A 142 -1.46 -5.04 -1.90
CA VAL A 142 -2.90 -4.89 -2.09
C VAL A 142 -3.26 -4.75 -3.58
N ASN A 143 -3.02 -5.83 -4.32
CA ASN A 143 -3.16 -5.88 -5.78
C ASN A 143 -4.58 -6.24 -6.30
N SER A 144 -5.60 -6.17 -5.46
CA SER A 144 -6.99 -6.46 -5.84
C SER A 144 -8.01 -5.68 -5.02
N ARG A 145 -9.22 -5.49 -5.57
CA ARG A 145 -10.37 -4.92 -4.85
C ARG A 145 -10.64 -5.67 -3.53
N SER A 146 -10.58 -7.00 -3.55
CA SER A 146 -10.81 -7.82 -2.34
C SER A 146 -9.79 -7.54 -1.24
N ARG A 147 -8.50 -7.39 -1.58
CA ARG A 147 -7.48 -7.00 -0.60
C ARG A 147 -7.67 -5.57 -0.10
N LEU A 148 -8.12 -4.65 -0.95
CA LEU A 148 -8.38 -3.26 -0.56
C LEU A 148 -9.57 -3.16 0.41
N GLN A 149 -10.60 -3.98 0.20
CA GLN A 149 -11.72 -4.12 1.15
C GLN A 149 -11.29 -4.75 2.48
N ILE A 150 -10.35 -5.71 2.48
CA ILE A 150 -9.81 -6.30 3.71
C ILE A 150 -8.91 -5.28 4.45
N ALA A 151 -8.13 -4.48 3.73
CA ALA A 151 -7.33 -3.40 4.34
C ALA A 151 -8.20 -2.33 5.02
N GLU A 152 -9.31 -1.93 4.38
CA GLU A 152 -10.30 -1.01 4.97
C GLU A 152 -10.99 -1.64 6.20
N TRP A 153 -11.45 -2.89 6.10
CA TRP A 153 -12.04 -3.63 7.23
C TRP A 153 -11.10 -3.75 8.45
N PHE A 154 -9.80 -3.90 8.22
CA PHE A 154 -8.76 -3.95 9.26
C PHE A 154 -8.43 -2.58 9.86
N GLY A 155 -8.89 -1.48 9.26
CA GLY A 155 -8.55 -0.11 9.69
C GLY A 155 -7.16 0.36 9.26
N CYS A 156 -6.66 -0.09 8.10
CA CYS A 156 -5.36 0.34 7.57
C CYS A 156 -5.42 1.79 7.07
N ASP A 157 -4.55 2.66 7.59
CA ASP A 157 -4.45 4.08 7.15
C ASP A 157 -3.86 4.23 5.73
N SER A 158 -3.17 3.20 5.23
CA SER A 158 -2.62 3.17 3.87
C SER A 158 -2.40 1.75 3.35
N ALA A 159 -2.28 1.62 2.02
CA ALA A 159 -1.98 0.36 1.35
C ALA A 159 -1.07 0.58 0.14
N ASP A 160 -0.32 -0.46 -0.23
CA ASP A 160 0.65 -0.48 -1.34
C ASP A 160 0.26 -1.53 -2.40
N GLY A 161 0.76 -1.39 -3.62
CA GLY A 161 0.68 -2.44 -4.63
C GLY A 161 1.37 -2.12 -5.95
N THR A 162 1.62 -3.17 -6.71
CA THR A 162 2.15 -3.12 -8.09
C THR A 162 1.04 -3.00 -9.15
N TYR A 163 -0.25 -3.01 -8.74
CA TYR A 163 -1.42 -3.00 -9.64
C TYR A 163 -1.41 -1.89 -10.72
N LEU A 164 -0.90 -0.71 -10.39
CA LEU A 164 -0.81 0.43 -11.33
C LEU A 164 0.42 0.38 -12.24
N ALA A 165 1.50 -0.30 -11.84
CA ALA A 165 2.69 -0.45 -12.69
C ALA A 165 2.41 -1.34 -13.91
N TYR A 166 1.47 -2.28 -13.80
CA TYR A 166 1.06 -3.19 -14.87
C TYR A 166 -0.15 -2.68 -15.66
N GLY A 167 0.09 -1.69 -16.52
CA GLY A 167 -0.92 -1.11 -17.41
C GLY A 167 -1.75 0.00 -16.74
N PRO A 168 -1.12 1.13 -16.36
CA PRO A 168 -1.75 2.20 -15.59
C PRO A 168 -3.05 2.70 -16.23
N ASP A 169 -3.06 2.98 -17.53
CA ASP A 169 -4.22 3.53 -18.26
C ASP A 169 -5.47 2.63 -18.16
N LYS A 170 -5.26 1.32 -18.03
CA LYS A 170 -6.32 0.30 -17.90
C LYS A 170 -6.71 0.03 -16.45
N ASN A 171 -5.86 0.35 -15.49
CA ASN A 171 -6.02 -0.03 -14.08
C ASN A 171 -6.34 1.16 -13.16
N LEU A 172 -5.86 2.36 -13.45
CA LEU A 172 -6.20 3.58 -12.71
C LEU A 172 -7.73 3.86 -12.75
N PRO A 173 -8.43 3.78 -13.90
CA PRO A 173 -9.89 3.97 -13.93
C PRO A 173 -10.70 2.86 -13.24
N LYS A 174 -10.04 1.74 -12.87
CA LYS A 174 -10.66 0.68 -12.05
C LYS A 174 -10.40 0.91 -10.57
N LEU A 175 -9.19 1.31 -10.20
CA LEU A 175 -8.80 1.60 -8.83
C LEU A 175 -9.61 2.77 -8.27
N LEU A 176 -9.79 3.85 -9.05
CA LEU A 176 -10.70 4.95 -8.68
C LEU A 176 -12.10 4.40 -8.38
N LYS A 177 -12.68 3.59 -9.29
CA LYS A 177 -13.95 2.87 -9.10
C LYS A 177 -13.98 1.80 -7.99
N TRP A 178 -12.86 1.57 -7.30
CA TRP A 178 -12.82 0.78 -6.06
C TRP A 178 -12.82 1.70 -4.84
N LEU A 179 -12.07 2.81 -4.88
CA LEU A 179 -12.07 3.87 -3.87
C LEU A 179 -13.47 4.51 -3.76
N ASP A 180 -14.07 4.95 -4.88
CA ASP A 180 -15.42 5.52 -4.96
C ASP A 180 -16.48 4.65 -4.23
N LYS A 181 -16.26 3.32 -4.22
CA LYS A 181 -17.18 2.34 -3.62
C LYS A 181 -16.90 2.05 -2.16
N LEU A 182 -15.68 2.28 -1.68
CA LEU A 182 -15.34 2.26 -0.25
C LEU A 182 -15.86 3.56 0.39
N ASP A 183 -15.57 4.70 -0.23
CA ASP A 183 -16.00 6.03 0.23
C ASP A 183 -17.52 6.17 0.26
N GLY A 184 -18.22 5.59 -0.73
CA GLY A 184 -19.68 5.52 -0.78
C GLY A 184 -20.32 4.36 0.01
N THR A 185 -19.51 3.42 0.53
CA THR A 185 -19.99 2.26 1.32
C THR A 185 -18.99 1.89 2.43
N PRO A 186 -18.66 2.81 3.35
CA PRO A 186 -17.68 2.55 4.40
C PRO A 186 -18.16 1.40 5.28
N SER A 187 -17.26 0.51 5.71
CA SER A 187 -17.65 -0.57 6.61
C SER A 187 -18.15 0.01 7.94
N LEU A 188 -19.14 -0.64 8.55
CA LEU A 188 -19.78 -0.18 9.79
C LEU A 188 -18.83 -0.07 11.00
N LEU A 189 -17.57 -0.53 10.86
CA LEU A 189 -16.53 -0.45 11.88
C LEU A 189 -15.24 0.29 11.42
N GLY A 190 -15.11 0.66 10.13
CA GLY A 190 -13.95 1.39 9.61
C GLY A 190 -14.05 2.92 9.73
N GLY A 191 -15.28 3.44 9.84
CA GLY A 191 -15.58 4.88 9.70
C GLY A 191 -15.41 5.74 10.95
N MET A 192 -14.26 5.72 11.64
CA MET A 192 -14.02 6.67 12.77
C MET A 192 -12.58 7.21 12.85
N HIS A 193 -12.14 7.91 11.80
CA HIS A 193 -10.99 8.80 11.90
C HIS A 193 -11.28 9.96 12.89
N PRO A 194 -10.41 10.26 13.86
CA PRO A 194 -10.49 11.52 14.59
C PRO A 194 -10.29 12.69 13.63
N SER A 195 -11.11 13.73 13.76
CA SER A 195 -11.01 14.95 12.94
C SER A 195 -9.65 15.61 13.09
N SER A 196 -9.14 16.20 12.02
CA SER A 196 -7.81 16.84 11.96
C SER A 196 -7.60 17.93 13.02
N ALA A 197 -7.01 17.55 14.14
CA ALA A 197 -6.64 18.43 15.25
C ALA A 197 -5.25 18.05 15.77
N HIS A 198 -4.26 18.89 15.42
CA HIS A 198 -2.98 19.05 16.10
C HIS A 198 -2.14 17.79 16.43
N TYR A 199 -1.60 17.13 15.39
CA TYR A 199 -0.24 16.60 15.48
C TYR A 199 0.77 17.75 15.39
N ALA A 200 0.81 18.58 16.44
CA ALA A 200 1.89 19.52 16.67
C ALA A 200 3.01 18.75 17.38
N VAL A 201 4.05 18.35 16.65
CA VAL A 201 5.22 17.69 17.24
C VAL A 201 5.92 18.69 18.16
N SER A 202 5.80 18.46 19.47
CA SER A 202 6.45 19.31 20.49
C SER A 202 7.95 18.99 20.54
N SER A 203 8.71 19.60 19.64
CA SER A 203 10.17 19.48 19.62
C SER A 203 10.79 20.38 20.68
N THR A 204 11.10 19.80 21.85
CA THR A 204 11.95 20.42 22.87
C THR A 204 13.23 19.62 23.02
N ALA A 205 14.11 19.71 22.02
CA ALA A 205 15.48 19.21 22.15
C ALA A 205 16.30 20.14 23.08
N PRO A 206 17.06 19.61 24.06
CA PRO A 206 17.99 20.43 24.84
C PRO A 206 19.16 20.88 23.96
N ALA A 207 19.64 22.11 24.18
CA ALA A 207 20.79 22.64 23.47
C ALA A 207 22.08 21.93 23.92
N HIS A 208 22.91 21.51 22.95
CA HIS A 208 24.29 21.11 23.17
C HIS A 208 25.20 21.93 22.23
N GLU A 209 26.28 22.47 22.79
CA GLU A 209 27.23 23.32 22.08
C GLU A 209 28.13 22.50 21.13
N ALA A 210 28.56 23.14 20.04
CA ALA A 210 29.39 22.52 19.00
C ALA A 210 30.83 23.05 19.00
N PRO A 211 31.86 22.18 19.00
CA PRO A 211 33.24 22.55 18.67
C PRO A 211 33.42 22.70 17.14
N ALA A 212 34.50 23.38 16.72
CA ALA A 212 34.59 23.98 15.39
C ALA A 212 35.42 23.21 14.33
N THR A 213 35.01 23.40 13.08
CA THR A 213 35.82 23.42 11.83
C THR A 213 36.75 22.26 11.46
N ALA A 214 36.49 21.68 10.28
CA ALA A 214 37.54 21.46 9.27
C ALA A 214 36.94 21.54 7.85
N HIS A 215 37.53 22.32 6.95
CA HIS A 215 37.11 22.37 5.54
C HIS A 215 37.89 21.35 4.71
N HIS A 216 37.19 20.52 3.91
CA HIS A 216 37.80 19.80 2.80
C HIS A 216 37.01 19.94 1.51
N ARG A 217 37.75 20.14 0.42
CA ARG A 217 37.28 20.51 -0.91
C ARG A 217 37.25 19.27 -1.79
N VAL A 218 36.07 18.87 -2.27
CA VAL A 218 35.93 17.74 -3.20
C VAL A 218 35.61 18.27 -4.60
N GLU A 219 36.41 17.87 -5.58
CA GLU A 219 36.32 18.33 -6.96
C GLU A 219 35.18 17.64 -7.74
N ARG A 220 34.80 18.22 -8.89
CA ARG A 220 33.74 17.69 -9.76
C ARG A 220 34.31 17.26 -11.10
N LEU A 221 34.00 16.04 -11.52
CA LEU A 221 34.18 15.53 -12.88
C LEU A 221 32.85 14.93 -13.42
N PRO A 222 32.72 14.72 -14.75
CA PRO A 222 31.48 15.06 -15.44
C PRO A 222 30.40 13.97 -15.50
N ARG A 223 29.24 14.34 -16.08
CA ARG A 223 28.05 13.50 -16.23
C ARG A 223 28.08 12.69 -17.54
N GLU A 224 27.96 11.38 -17.43
CA GLU A 224 27.49 10.50 -18.52
C GLU A 224 25.96 10.46 -18.54
N HIS A 225 25.34 10.63 -19.72
CA HIS A 225 23.88 10.54 -19.90
C HIS A 225 23.47 9.15 -20.39
N ARG A 226 22.65 8.43 -19.60
CA ARG A 226 21.91 7.24 -20.08
C ARG A 226 20.42 7.34 -19.80
N TYR A 227 19.62 7.15 -20.85
CA TYR A 227 18.16 7.08 -20.77
C TYR A 227 17.70 5.80 -20.06
N LEU A 228 16.87 5.94 -19.03
CA LEU A 228 16.09 4.85 -18.44
C LEU A 228 14.63 5.28 -18.34
N ARG A 229 13.70 4.35 -18.62
CA ARG A 229 12.26 4.64 -18.68
C ARG A 229 11.66 4.72 -17.26
N PRO A 230 10.71 5.63 -16.99
CA PRO A 230 10.08 5.74 -15.67
C PRO A 230 9.15 4.55 -15.38
N GLN A 231 9.21 4.05 -14.14
CA GLN A 231 8.24 3.07 -13.59
C GLN A 231 7.58 3.70 -12.36
N GLY A 232 6.55 4.51 -12.62
CA GLY A 232 5.80 5.22 -11.59
C GLY A 232 4.86 4.31 -10.82
N HIS A 233 5.05 4.21 -9.50
CA HIS A 233 4.07 3.63 -8.58
C HIS A 233 3.37 4.79 -7.84
N LEU A 234 2.09 5.00 -8.12
CA LEU A 234 1.31 6.03 -7.42
C LEU A 234 1.05 5.61 -5.98
N PHE A 235 1.33 6.51 -5.03
CA PHE A 235 0.92 6.37 -3.64
C PHE A 235 -0.41 7.10 -3.41
N LEU A 236 -1.31 6.49 -2.63
CA LEU A 236 -2.63 7.04 -2.33
C LEU A 236 -2.78 7.29 -0.82
N PRO A 237 -2.63 8.53 -0.35
CA PRO A 237 -3.05 8.89 1.01
C PRO A 237 -4.58 8.97 1.05
N TYR A 238 -5.20 8.40 2.07
CA TYR A 238 -6.64 8.56 2.30
C TYR A 238 -6.91 9.98 2.85
N ARG A 239 -7.21 10.93 1.95
CA ARG A 239 -7.63 12.29 2.32
C ARG A 239 -8.85 12.72 1.51
N ARG A 240 -9.88 13.14 2.25
CA ARG A 240 -11.10 13.76 1.74
C ARG A 240 -10.76 15.07 1.03
N LEU A 241 -11.08 15.20 -0.25
CA LEU A 241 -11.08 16.49 -0.95
C LEU A 241 -12.34 17.26 -0.53
N ASP A 242 -12.21 18.19 0.41
CA ASP A 242 -13.31 19.08 0.80
C ASP A 242 -13.47 20.20 -0.25
N VAL A 243 -14.14 19.87 -1.36
CA VAL A 243 -14.37 20.78 -2.49
C VAL A 243 -15.47 21.79 -2.16
N ARG A 244 -15.18 22.68 -1.20
CA ARG A 244 -15.96 23.91 -0.99
C ARG A 244 -15.56 24.94 -2.04
N ALA A 245 -16.18 24.84 -3.21
CA ALA A 245 -16.18 25.93 -4.18
C ALA A 245 -16.71 27.20 -3.50
N ARG A 246 -15.96 28.30 -3.58
CA ARG A 246 -16.45 29.63 -3.20
C ARG A 246 -17.17 30.24 -4.39
N GLU A 247 -18.50 30.22 -4.37
CA GLU A 247 -19.27 31.04 -5.31
C GLU A 247 -19.12 32.54 -4.95
N PRO A 248 -18.91 33.43 -5.93
CA PRO A 248 -19.07 34.86 -5.75
C PRO A 248 -20.58 35.22 -5.78
N ALA A 249 -21.00 36.13 -4.90
CA ALA A 249 -22.40 36.51 -4.76
C ALA A 249 -22.87 37.59 -5.75
N ASP A 250 -24.20 37.70 -5.87
CA ASP A 250 -25.01 38.76 -6.48
C ASP A 250 -24.87 39.07 -7.98
N ARG A 251 -25.98 38.82 -8.72
CA ARG A 251 -26.93 39.92 -8.99
C ARG A 251 -28.29 39.50 -9.60
N ALA A 252 -29.34 40.13 -9.06
CA ALA A 252 -30.62 40.51 -9.69
C ALA A 252 -31.64 39.43 -10.14
N VAL A 253 -32.92 39.78 -9.93
CA VAL A 253 -34.12 38.99 -10.26
C VAL A 253 -35.11 39.88 -11.02
N PRO A 254 -35.84 39.35 -12.03
CA PRO A 254 -37.27 39.67 -12.09
C PRO A 254 -38.21 38.49 -12.42
N ARG A 255 -39.35 38.53 -11.72
CA ARG A 255 -40.69 37.88 -11.90
C ARG A 255 -41.05 37.56 -13.38
N ARG A 256 -41.84 36.54 -13.74
CA ARG A 256 -43.22 36.17 -13.27
C ARG A 256 -43.60 34.74 -13.74
N ALA A 257 -44.83 34.25 -13.44
CA ALA A 257 -45.34 32.88 -13.73
C ALA A 257 -46.89 32.86 -13.85
N PRO A 258 -47.61 31.72 -13.96
CA PRO A 258 -47.36 30.40 -14.59
C PRO A 258 -48.29 30.29 -15.85
N PRO A 259 -49.27 29.36 -16.12
CA PRO A 259 -49.61 27.97 -15.71
C PRO A 259 -49.81 26.94 -16.87
N GLY A 260 -50.16 25.67 -16.57
CA GLY A 260 -50.74 24.69 -17.53
C GLY A 260 -50.44 23.20 -17.27
N ALA A 261 -51.46 22.33 -17.30
CA ALA A 261 -51.41 20.84 -17.17
C ALA A 261 -52.77 20.23 -17.63
N PRO A 262 -53.04 18.88 -17.68
CA PRO A 262 -52.22 17.68 -17.43
C PRO A 262 -52.36 16.57 -18.54
N SER A 263 -52.28 15.27 -18.18
CA SER A 263 -52.61 14.02 -18.96
C SER A 263 -51.48 13.44 -19.86
N ALA A 264 -51.31 12.13 -20.09
CA ALA A 264 -51.92 10.85 -19.61
C ALA A 264 -50.84 9.70 -19.65
N LEU A 265 -50.87 8.61 -18.85
CA LEU A 265 -51.60 7.32 -19.03
C LEU A 265 -51.43 6.71 -20.46
N LEU A 266 -50.95 5.48 -20.74
CA LEU A 266 -51.26 4.11 -20.26
C LEU A 266 -50.02 3.16 -20.39
N LEU A 267 -49.72 2.22 -19.47
CA LEU A 267 -50.14 0.79 -19.35
C LEU A 267 -49.49 -0.27 -20.29
N ARG A 268 -49.20 -1.46 -19.75
CA ARG A 268 -48.71 -2.70 -20.42
C ARG A 268 -49.87 -3.62 -20.84
N PRO A 269 -49.69 -4.47 -21.86
CA PRO A 269 -49.50 -5.93 -21.66
C PRO A 269 -48.39 -6.50 -22.58
N GLY A 270 -48.04 -7.80 -22.61
CA GLY A 270 -48.42 -8.95 -21.79
C GLY A 270 -48.70 -10.23 -22.61
N ARG A 271 -48.14 -11.39 -22.19
CA ARG A 271 -48.19 -12.75 -22.81
C ARG A 271 -47.32 -12.94 -24.07
N SER A 272 -47.00 -14.16 -24.56
CA SER A 272 -46.59 -15.47 -23.96
C SER A 272 -46.90 -16.62 -24.93
N ALA A 273 -45.89 -17.39 -25.37
CA ALA A 273 -46.04 -18.71 -26.01
C ALA A 273 -44.72 -19.51 -25.94
N ALA A 274 -44.76 -20.83 -26.09
CA ALA A 274 -43.60 -21.74 -26.02
C ALA A 274 -43.77 -22.96 -26.95
N LEU A 275 -42.68 -23.74 -27.14
CA LEU A 275 -42.52 -25.16 -27.59
C LEU A 275 -41.15 -25.26 -28.33
N ALA A 276 -40.18 -26.08 -27.92
CA ALA A 276 -40.01 -27.54 -28.13
C ALA A 276 -39.80 -27.93 -29.62
N GLY A 277 -38.81 -28.74 -30.01
CA GLY A 277 -37.74 -29.45 -29.27
C GLY A 277 -37.03 -30.49 -30.18
N ARG A 278 -36.25 -31.44 -29.61
CA ARG A 278 -35.52 -32.57 -30.28
C ARG A 278 -34.29 -32.17 -31.12
N ALA A 279 -33.31 -33.04 -31.44
CA ALA A 279 -32.77 -34.25 -30.77
C ALA A 279 -31.38 -34.62 -31.36
N HIS A 280 -30.63 -35.50 -30.68
CA HIS A 280 -29.29 -36.01 -31.07
C HIS A 280 -29.36 -37.10 -32.18
N PRO A 281 -28.24 -37.42 -32.86
CA PRO A 281 -27.52 -38.68 -32.52
C PRO A 281 -25.98 -38.60 -32.59
N GLN A 282 -25.29 -39.75 -32.46
CA GLN A 282 -23.83 -39.91 -32.22
C GLN A 282 -23.07 -40.61 -33.37
N ARG A 283 -21.72 -40.50 -33.38
CA ARG A 283 -20.66 -41.54 -33.60
C ARG A 283 -19.27 -40.85 -33.66
N GLY A 284 -18.12 -41.41 -33.22
CA GLY A 284 -17.85 -42.56 -32.33
C GLY A 284 -16.48 -43.25 -32.60
N ARG A 285 -15.75 -43.69 -31.54
CA ARG A 285 -14.50 -44.54 -31.55
C ARG A 285 -13.20 -43.82 -32.02
N ARG A 286 -11.96 -44.21 -31.65
CA ARG A 286 -11.34 -45.26 -30.78
C ARG A 286 -9.99 -44.71 -30.23
N VAL A 287 -9.64 -44.82 -28.95
CA VAL A 287 -8.82 -45.88 -28.27
C VAL A 287 -7.41 -46.14 -28.84
N ALA A 288 -6.37 -45.79 -28.06
CA ALA A 288 -5.05 -46.44 -27.96
C ALA A 288 -4.42 -46.09 -26.58
N ALA A 289 -3.45 -46.87 -26.07
CA ALA A 289 -2.89 -46.71 -24.72
C ALA A 289 -1.46 -47.30 -24.58
N HIS A 290 -0.88 -47.24 -23.36
CA HIS A 290 0.40 -47.83 -22.90
C HIS A 290 1.69 -47.05 -23.27
N ARG A 291 2.78 -47.07 -22.46
CA ARG A 291 3.01 -47.63 -21.11
C ARG A 291 4.18 -46.97 -20.34
N LEU A 292 4.08 -47.00 -19.00
CA LEU A 292 5.12 -47.17 -17.96
C LEU A 292 6.57 -46.69 -18.18
N GLY A 293 7.06 -45.92 -17.21
CA GLY A 293 8.48 -45.86 -16.81
C GLY A 293 8.58 -45.60 -15.30
N ALA A 294 9.18 -46.52 -14.52
CA ALA A 294 9.20 -46.46 -13.05
C ALA A 294 10.61 -46.17 -12.50
N LEU A 295 10.75 -45.15 -11.65
CA LEU A 295 12.01 -44.89 -10.94
C LEU A 295 12.13 -45.73 -9.67
N ARG A 296 13.26 -46.44 -9.53
CA ARG A 296 13.67 -47.11 -8.28
C ARG A 296 14.46 -46.14 -7.39
N ARG A 297 14.23 -46.20 -6.08
CA ARG A 297 15.10 -45.57 -5.07
C ARG A 297 16.43 -46.31 -4.96
N ARG A 298 17.55 -45.60 -4.83
CA ARG A 298 18.74 -46.02 -4.06
C ARG A 298 19.56 -44.83 -3.53
N GLN A 299 19.95 -44.97 -2.26
CA GLN A 299 21.01 -44.27 -1.51
C GLN A 299 21.28 -45.15 -0.27
N PRO A 300 22.37 -44.96 0.48
CA PRO A 300 23.73 -44.63 0.01
C PRO A 300 24.78 -45.59 0.60
N ARG A 301 26.00 -45.55 0.06
CA ARG A 301 27.29 -45.71 0.76
C ARG A 301 28.35 -44.92 -0.01
#